data_AF-F8PBX3-F1
#
_entry.id   AF-F8PBX3-F1
#
_cell.length_a   1.000
_cell.length_b   1.000
_cell.length_c   1.000
_cell.angle_alpha   90.00
_cell.angle_beta   90.00
_cell.angle_gamma   90.00
#
_symmetry.space_group_name_H-M   'P 1'
#
loop_
_entity.id
_entity.type
_entity.pdbx_description
1 polymer ?
#
loop_
_entity_poly.entity_id
_entity_poly.type
_entity_poly.pdbx_seq_one_letter_code
_entity_poly.pdbx_strand_id
1 'polypeptide(L)'
;MLQTGPLHGKPPMYHGWSVKIDKVHSPPFDTFGEVIDFLRQISVGLRFMHKHHVAHRDCLNLNIMMDATPLFVDPYHPQDLEMKRDYTGRRPPKYLFVDFGISRRYGPNDIAPLEDPIWGGDKTVPEFQQSNEPRNPFPTDVYYLGNMIRNSFLVARTGFEFVEPLVKDMVQDDPEKRPNMDEVILRFEGIIKQLSSWKLRSRVINEHDDNILGFYRCVTHWARRFSLVIRRVSAIPTP
;
A
#
# COMPACT_ATOMS: atom_id res chain seq x y z
N MET A 1 -12.12 8.13 60.24
CA MET A 1 -12.90 7.35 59.26
C MET A 1 -14.13 8.19 58.95
N LEU A 2 -14.47 8.65 57.75
CA LEU A 2 -14.15 8.25 56.39
C LEU A 2 -14.03 9.48 55.47
N GLN A 3 -13.30 9.29 54.39
CA GLN A 3 -12.91 10.22 53.34
C GLN A 3 -13.86 10.05 52.14
N THR A 4 -14.46 11.13 51.63
CA THR A 4 -14.96 11.30 50.23
C THR A 4 -15.02 12.82 50.03
N GLY A 5 -14.36 13.51 49.09
CA GLY A 5 -13.94 13.21 47.72
C GLY A 5 -14.73 14.15 46.80
N PRO A 6 -14.17 15.23 46.23
CA PRO A 6 -14.93 16.15 45.37
C PRO A 6 -15.22 15.51 44.00
N LEU A 7 -16.43 15.80 43.51
CA LEU A 7 -16.97 15.42 42.20
C LEU A 7 -16.05 15.88 41.06
N HIS A 8 -15.21 14.98 40.55
CA HIS A 8 -14.58 15.15 39.25
C HIS A 8 -15.62 14.90 38.15
N GLY A 9 -16.27 15.97 37.70
CA GLY A 9 -16.89 16.00 36.39
C GLY A 9 -15.82 15.69 35.34
N LYS A 10 -16.01 14.61 34.59
CA LYS A 10 -15.19 14.33 33.40
C LYS A 10 -15.36 15.50 32.43
N PRO A 11 -14.29 16.08 31.87
CA PRO A 11 -14.42 17.08 30.83
C PRO A 11 -15.11 16.46 29.60
N PRO A 12 -15.87 17.24 28.83
CA PRO A 12 -16.54 16.73 27.63
C PRO A 12 -15.49 16.19 26.65
N MET A 13 -15.70 14.94 26.21
CA MET A 13 -14.93 14.31 25.14
C MET A 13 -15.18 15.09 23.85
N TYR A 14 -14.22 15.92 23.47
CA TYR A 14 -14.16 16.53 22.15
C TYR A 14 -14.17 15.41 21.10
N HIS A 15 -15.28 15.27 20.37
CA HIS A 15 -15.34 14.49 19.14
C HIS A 15 -14.63 15.27 18.03
N GLY A 16 -13.32 15.41 18.17
CA GLY A 16 -12.46 15.86 17.08
C GLY A 16 -12.35 14.73 16.07
N TRP A 17 -12.61 15.03 14.79
CA TRP A 17 -12.30 14.15 13.67
C TRP A 17 -10.78 13.98 13.57
N SER A 18 -10.21 13.12 14.41
CA SER A 18 -8.79 12.76 14.35
C SER A 18 -8.59 11.83 13.16
N VAL A 19 -7.70 12.22 12.24
CA VAL A 19 -7.25 11.33 11.17
C VAL A 19 -6.65 10.08 11.81
N LYS A 20 -7.20 8.90 11.51
CA LYS A 20 -6.68 7.63 12.01
C LYS A 20 -5.62 7.15 11.04
N ILE A 21 -4.36 7.30 11.40
CA ILE A 21 -3.23 6.79 10.63
C ILE A 21 -2.85 5.40 11.15
N ASP A 22 -2.83 4.40 10.28
CA ASP A 22 -2.51 3.02 10.61
C ASP A 22 -1.47 2.43 9.64
N LYS A 23 -0.91 1.27 9.97
CA LYS A 23 0.00 0.51 9.11
C LYS A 23 -0.75 -0.07 7.92
N VAL A 24 -0.08 -0.18 6.77
CA VAL A 24 -0.67 -0.67 5.50
C VAL A 24 -1.35 -2.04 5.62
N HIS A 25 -0.83 -2.93 6.46
CA HIS A 25 -1.36 -4.28 6.64
C HIS A 25 -2.25 -4.42 7.88
N SER A 26 -2.70 -3.31 8.46
CA SER A 26 -3.51 -3.28 9.68
C SER A 26 -4.81 -2.52 9.43
N PRO A 27 -5.92 -3.23 9.19
CA PRO A 27 -6.04 -4.69 9.06
C PRO A 27 -5.53 -5.23 7.71
N PRO A 28 -5.37 -6.56 7.54
CA PRO A 28 -4.87 -7.16 6.31
C PRO A 28 -5.76 -6.87 5.09
N PHE A 29 -5.16 -6.96 3.91
CA PHE A 29 -5.89 -6.94 2.63
C PHE A 29 -6.72 -8.21 2.49
N ASP A 30 -8.02 -8.07 2.20
CA ASP A 30 -8.92 -9.19 1.96
C ASP A 30 -8.88 -9.63 0.50
N THR A 31 -8.74 -8.69 -0.45
CA THR A 31 -8.83 -8.98 -1.89
C THR A 31 -7.68 -8.46 -2.73
N PHE A 32 -7.46 -9.08 -3.90
CA PHE A 32 -6.52 -8.55 -4.90
C PHE A 32 -6.88 -7.11 -5.29
N GLY A 33 -8.17 -6.77 -5.36
CA GLY A 33 -8.63 -5.43 -5.69
C GLY A 33 -8.15 -4.36 -4.71
N GLU A 34 -8.15 -4.65 -3.41
CA GLU A 34 -7.61 -3.73 -2.38
C GLU A 34 -6.09 -3.58 -2.51
N VAL A 35 -5.37 -4.67 -2.80
CA VAL A 35 -3.93 -4.62 -3.05
C VAL A 35 -3.63 -3.80 -4.30
N ILE A 36 -4.38 -4.00 -5.39
CA ILE A 36 -4.22 -3.24 -6.63
C ILE A 36 -4.48 -1.75 -6.38
N ASP A 37 -5.50 -1.39 -5.60
CA ASP A 37 -5.75 0.01 -5.25
C ASP A 37 -4.59 0.60 -4.44
N PHE A 38 -4.08 -0.12 -3.43
CA PHE A 38 -2.89 0.26 -2.67
C PHE A 38 -1.68 0.52 -3.58
N LEU A 39 -1.31 -0.46 -4.40
CA LEU A 39 -0.17 -0.39 -5.32
C LEU A 39 -0.31 0.76 -6.32
N ARG A 40 -1.53 1.02 -6.79
CA ARG A 40 -1.81 2.16 -7.67
C ARG A 40 -1.61 3.48 -6.94
N GLN A 41 -2.18 3.65 -5.74
CA GLN A 41 -2.08 4.88 -4.96
C GLN A 41 -0.61 5.25 -4.68
N ILE A 42 0.20 4.29 -4.21
CA ILE A 42 1.63 4.55 -3.91
C ILE A 42 2.45 4.79 -5.18
N SER A 43 2.14 4.10 -6.29
CA SER A 43 2.83 4.37 -7.57
C SER A 43 2.51 5.78 -8.08
N VAL A 44 1.25 6.22 -7.94
CA VAL A 44 0.83 7.58 -8.30
C VAL A 44 1.50 8.60 -7.39
N GLY A 45 1.58 8.32 -6.09
CA GLY A 45 2.27 9.17 -5.12
C GLY A 45 3.76 9.34 -5.44
N LEU A 46 4.46 8.25 -5.76
CA LEU A 46 5.87 8.31 -6.11
C LEU A 46 6.10 9.03 -7.44
N ARG A 47 5.27 8.77 -8.45
CA ARG A 47 5.28 9.53 -9.71
C ARG A 47 5.06 11.02 -9.48
N PHE A 48 4.13 11.39 -8.61
CA PHE A 48 3.89 12.78 -8.25
C PHE A 48 5.15 13.42 -7.65
N MET A 49 5.79 12.76 -6.69
CA MET A 49 7.05 13.24 -6.12
C MET A 49 8.12 13.44 -7.20
N HIS A 50 8.32 12.45 -8.07
CA HIS A 50 9.30 12.52 -9.16
C HIS A 50 9.01 13.69 -10.13
N LYS A 51 7.74 13.92 -10.52
CA LYS A 51 7.35 15.07 -11.35
C LYS A 51 7.58 16.42 -10.68
N HIS A 52 7.57 16.46 -9.35
CA HIS A 52 7.89 17.64 -8.55
C HIS A 52 9.37 17.71 -8.15
N HIS A 53 10.23 16.90 -8.79
CA HIS A 53 11.66 16.82 -8.55
C HIS A 53 11.98 16.46 -7.09
N VAL A 54 11.17 15.59 -6.48
CA VAL A 54 11.37 15.08 -5.13
C VAL A 54 11.70 13.60 -5.21
N ALA A 55 12.83 13.20 -4.64
CA ALA A 55 13.16 11.80 -4.38
C ALA A 55 12.91 11.48 -2.91
N HIS A 56 12.16 10.41 -2.65
CA HIS A 56 11.83 9.99 -1.28
C HIS A 56 13.04 9.38 -0.58
N ARG A 57 13.79 8.54 -1.30
CA ARG A 57 15.01 7.83 -0.91
C ARG A 57 14.82 6.74 0.15
N ASP A 58 13.58 6.37 0.48
CA ASP A 58 13.28 5.32 1.47
C ASP A 58 11.87 4.70 1.28
N CYS A 59 11.51 4.32 0.06
CA CYS A 59 10.18 3.79 -0.26
C CYS A 59 9.97 2.34 0.23
N LEU A 60 9.71 2.17 1.53
CA LEU A 60 9.37 0.87 2.13
C LEU A 60 8.02 0.89 2.85
N ASN A 61 7.47 -0.30 3.14
CA ASN A 61 6.17 -0.46 3.79
C ASN A 61 5.98 0.33 5.09
N LEU A 62 7.06 0.53 5.87
CA LEU A 62 6.99 1.24 7.15
C LEU A 62 6.86 2.77 6.95
N ASN A 63 7.27 3.26 5.78
CA ASN A 63 7.18 4.67 5.39
C ASN A 63 5.97 4.91 4.48
N ILE A 64 5.06 3.94 4.41
CA ILE A 64 3.76 4.10 3.78
C ILE A 64 2.71 3.87 4.86
N MET A 65 1.81 4.82 5.02
CA MET A 65 0.76 4.78 6.02
C MET A 65 -0.61 4.83 5.38
N MET A 66 -1.59 4.31 6.10
CA MET A 66 -2.98 4.26 5.68
C MET A 66 -3.80 5.27 6.48
N ASP A 67 -4.46 6.20 5.80
CA ASP A 67 -5.58 6.94 6.39
C ASP A 67 -6.79 6.00 6.50
N ALA A 68 -6.95 5.46 7.70
CA ALA A 68 -7.99 4.56 8.12
C ALA A 68 -9.26 5.29 8.58
N THR A 69 -9.30 6.62 8.51
CA THR A 69 -10.51 7.39 8.86
C THR A 69 -11.75 6.88 8.12
N PRO A 70 -11.70 6.62 6.79
CA PRO A 70 -12.83 6.08 6.03
C PRO A 70 -13.24 4.66 6.47
N LEU A 71 -12.31 3.87 7.01
CA LEU A 71 -12.57 2.48 7.43
C LEU A 71 -13.50 2.41 8.65
N PHE A 72 -13.48 3.42 9.52
CA PHE A 72 -14.12 3.38 10.83
C PHE A 72 -15.19 4.46 11.02
N VAL A 73 -15.74 5.01 9.94
CA VAL A 73 -16.75 6.09 9.99
C VAL A 73 -18.07 5.60 10.60
N ASP A 74 -18.42 4.34 10.38
CA ASP A 74 -19.68 3.73 10.84
C ASP A 74 -19.38 2.60 11.84
N PRO A 75 -20.23 2.35 12.86
CA PRO A 75 -20.08 1.19 13.74
C PRO A 75 -19.98 -0.09 12.92
N TYR A 76 -19.08 -0.98 13.31
CA TYR A 76 -18.97 -2.30 12.67
C TYR A 76 -20.29 -3.06 12.74
N HIS A 77 -20.47 -3.99 11.80
CA HIS A 77 -21.51 -4.98 11.95
C HIS A 77 -21.21 -5.83 13.21
N PRO A 78 -22.17 -6.00 14.15
CA PRO A 78 -21.91 -6.70 15.42
C PRO A 78 -21.54 -8.18 15.26
N GLN A 79 -21.75 -8.75 14.07
CA GLN A 79 -21.38 -10.13 13.74
C GLN A 79 -20.17 -10.21 12.78
N ASP A 80 -19.75 -9.10 12.18
CA ASP A 80 -18.62 -9.09 11.23
C ASP A 80 -17.88 -7.74 11.28
N LEU A 81 -16.70 -7.74 11.92
CA LEU A 81 -15.88 -6.54 12.11
C LEU A 81 -15.26 -6.01 10.81
N GLU A 82 -15.36 -6.76 9.71
CA GLU A 82 -14.88 -6.32 8.39
C GLU A 82 -16.00 -5.67 7.56
N MET A 83 -17.21 -5.52 8.11
CA MET A 83 -18.34 -4.91 7.41
C MET A 83 -18.86 -3.68 8.15
N LYS A 84 -19.39 -2.74 7.38
CA LYS A 84 -20.29 -1.73 7.96
C LYS A 84 -21.56 -2.39 8.48
N ARG A 85 -22.22 -1.71 9.41
CA ARG A 85 -23.53 -2.11 9.96
C ARG A 85 -24.62 -2.36 8.91
N ASP A 86 -24.52 -1.75 7.72
CA ASP A 86 -25.45 -1.92 6.60
C ASP A 86 -25.04 -3.04 5.60
N TYR A 87 -24.03 -3.85 5.95
CA TYR A 87 -23.46 -4.90 5.11
C TYR A 87 -22.87 -4.39 3.78
N THR A 88 -22.52 -3.10 3.68
CA THR A 88 -21.68 -2.60 2.59
C THR A 88 -20.20 -2.80 2.94
N GLY A 89 -19.37 -3.08 1.93
CA GLY A 89 -17.93 -3.33 2.11
C GLY A 89 -17.18 -2.15 2.76
N ARG A 90 -15.94 -2.38 3.19
CA ARG A 90 -15.06 -1.37 3.78
C ARG A 90 -14.88 -0.20 2.80
N ARG A 91 -14.92 1.05 3.29
CA ARG A 91 -14.60 2.20 2.44
C ARG A 91 -13.11 2.14 2.12
N PRO A 92 -12.70 2.33 0.87
CA PRO A 92 -11.30 2.28 0.50
C PRO A 92 -10.50 3.37 1.25
N PRO A 93 -9.39 2.98 1.89
CA PRO A 93 -8.53 3.93 2.59
C PRO A 93 -7.65 4.71 1.61
N LYS A 94 -7.03 5.78 2.10
CA LYS A 94 -5.97 6.48 1.35
C LYS A 94 -4.61 6.05 1.85
N TYR A 95 -3.65 5.89 0.94
CA TYR A 95 -2.27 5.54 1.29
C TYR A 95 -1.34 6.71 1.02
N LEU A 96 -0.44 6.98 1.96
CA LEU A 96 0.40 8.17 2.00
C LEU A 96 1.83 7.77 2.29
N PHE A 97 2.78 8.36 1.55
CA PHE A 97 4.18 8.33 1.96
C PHE A 97 4.38 9.22 3.18
N VAL A 98 5.17 8.73 4.13
CA VAL A 98 5.59 9.44 5.33
C VAL A 98 7.10 9.33 5.49
N ASP A 99 7.64 10.05 6.47
CA ASP A 99 9.06 10.07 6.77
C ASP A 99 9.93 10.56 5.59
N PHE A 100 9.95 11.89 5.45
CA PHE A 100 10.76 12.59 4.46
C PHE A 100 12.15 12.94 4.99
N GLY A 101 12.62 12.30 6.08
CA GLY A 101 13.85 12.67 6.78
C GLY A 101 15.11 12.61 5.91
N ILE A 102 15.14 11.69 4.93
CA ILE A 102 16.24 11.57 3.96
C ILE A 102 15.85 11.96 2.54
N SER A 103 14.63 12.47 2.35
CA SER A 103 14.16 12.94 1.05
C SER A 103 14.89 14.22 0.61
N ARG A 104 14.87 14.46 -0.70
CA ARG A 104 15.50 15.63 -1.31
C ARG A 104 14.63 16.18 -2.43
N ARG A 105 14.63 17.51 -2.53
CA ARG A 105 13.98 18.24 -3.62
C ARG A 105 15.04 18.94 -4.45
N TYR A 106 14.97 18.72 -5.75
CA TYR A 106 15.91 19.26 -6.73
C TYR A 106 15.33 20.45 -7.47
N GLY A 107 16.22 21.24 -8.08
CA GLY A 107 15.82 22.30 -8.97
C GLY A 107 15.14 21.73 -10.22
N PRO A 108 14.18 22.45 -10.84
CA PRO A 108 13.49 21.98 -12.05
C PRO A 108 14.42 21.80 -13.27
N ASN A 109 15.63 22.36 -13.23
CA ASN A 109 16.65 22.22 -14.27
C ASN A 109 17.62 21.07 -13.99
N ASP A 110 17.54 20.44 -12.81
CA ASP A 110 18.39 19.34 -12.40
C ASP A 110 17.71 18.01 -12.74
N ILE A 111 17.89 17.61 -14.00
CA ILE A 111 17.23 16.44 -14.59
C ILE A 111 17.84 15.10 -14.15
N ALA A 112 19.08 15.13 -13.65
CA ALA A 112 19.81 13.94 -13.22
C ALA A 112 20.70 14.29 -12.00
N PRO A 113 20.06 14.64 -10.86
CA PRO A 113 20.79 15.02 -9.67
C PRO A 113 21.66 13.86 -9.19
N LEU A 114 22.78 14.17 -8.56
CA LEU A 114 23.66 13.19 -7.96
C LEU A 114 23.66 13.38 -6.45
N GLU A 115 23.42 12.29 -5.71
CA GLU A 115 23.41 12.27 -4.26
C GLU A 115 24.29 11.16 -3.73
N ASP A 116 24.99 11.46 -2.64
CA ASP A 116 25.69 10.44 -1.87
C ASP A 116 24.72 9.34 -1.43
N PRO A 117 25.08 8.06 -1.58
CA PRO A 117 24.28 6.94 -1.07
C PRO A 117 23.95 7.12 0.42
N ILE A 118 22.67 6.99 0.75
CA ILE A 118 22.21 6.91 2.14
C ILE A 118 21.56 5.54 2.32
N TRP A 119 22.04 4.80 3.31
CA TRP A 119 21.49 3.49 3.66
C TRP A 119 20.21 3.68 4.48
N GLY A 120 19.08 3.69 3.79
CA GLY A 120 17.75 3.69 4.38
C GLY A 120 17.36 2.35 5.01
N GLY A 121 16.05 2.12 5.15
CA GLY A 121 15.51 0.89 5.70
C GLY A 121 15.79 -0.33 4.83
N ASP A 122 15.77 -0.15 3.50
CA ASP A 122 16.17 -1.17 2.55
C ASP A 122 17.67 -1.03 2.18
N LYS A 123 18.42 -2.09 2.51
CA LYS A 123 19.87 -2.18 2.33
C LYS A 123 20.25 -3.08 1.16
N THR A 124 19.35 -3.42 0.25
CA THR A 124 19.65 -4.32 -0.88
C THR A 124 19.89 -3.60 -2.20
N VAL A 125 19.90 -2.27 -2.21
CA VAL A 125 20.16 -1.45 -3.41
C VAL A 125 21.49 -1.83 -4.05
N PRO A 126 21.50 -2.39 -5.29
CA PRO A 126 22.70 -2.97 -5.89
C PRO A 126 23.83 -1.97 -6.14
N GLU A 127 23.50 -0.77 -6.60
CA GLU A 127 24.48 0.28 -6.90
C GLU A 127 25.20 0.82 -5.66
N PHE A 128 24.59 0.70 -4.48
CA PHE A 128 25.20 1.12 -3.20
C PHE A 128 26.15 0.05 -2.64
N GLN A 129 25.96 -1.23 -3.00
CA GLN A 129 26.85 -2.32 -2.56
C GLN A 129 28.22 -2.25 -3.23
N GLN A 130 28.27 -1.69 -4.44
CA GLN A 130 29.46 -1.71 -5.29
C GLN A 130 30.31 -0.45 -5.11
N SER A 131 29.70 0.68 -4.76
CA SER A 131 30.38 1.97 -4.68
C SER A 131 29.62 2.97 -3.80
N ASN A 132 30.36 3.91 -3.20
CA ASN A 132 29.80 5.08 -2.51
C ASN A 132 29.72 6.31 -3.42
N GLU A 133 29.91 6.15 -4.74
CA GLU A 133 29.76 7.23 -5.70
C GLU A 133 28.34 7.81 -5.67
N PRO A 134 28.19 9.14 -5.81
CA PRO A 134 26.90 9.77 -5.95
C PRO A 134 26.07 9.16 -7.10
N ARG A 135 24.78 8.89 -6.83
CA ARG A 135 23.86 8.30 -7.81
C ARG A 135 22.61 9.17 -7.98
N ASN A 136 21.96 8.99 -9.12
CA ASN A 136 20.62 9.53 -9.31
C ASN A 136 19.64 8.80 -8.38
N PRO A 137 18.93 9.51 -7.49
CA PRO A 137 18.06 8.88 -6.51
C PRO A 137 16.72 8.43 -7.11
N PHE A 138 16.31 8.92 -8.29
CA PHE A 138 15.00 8.57 -8.87
C PHE A 138 14.93 7.08 -9.29
N PRO A 139 15.92 6.49 -9.99
CA PRO A 139 15.96 5.04 -10.20
C PRO A 139 16.08 4.22 -8.91
N THR A 140 16.70 4.77 -7.87
CA THR A 140 16.78 4.10 -6.56
C THR A 140 15.41 4.06 -5.88
N ASP A 141 14.62 5.13 -5.95
CA ASP A 141 13.22 5.14 -5.50
C ASP A 141 12.36 4.08 -6.21
N VAL A 142 12.56 3.89 -7.51
CA VAL A 142 11.88 2.84 -8.29
C VAL A 142 12.28 1.46 -7.78
N TYR A 143 13.57 1.24 -7.50
CA TYR A 143 14.04 -0.01 -6.90
C TYR A 143 13.39 -0.26 -5.55
N TYR A 144 13.38 0.73 -4.66
CA TYR A 144 12.77 0.60 -3.34
C TYR A 144 11.30 0.21 -3.42
N LEU A 145 10.53 0.92 -4.25
CA LEU A 145 9.13 0.59 -4.46
C LEU A 145 8.96 -0.83 -5.04
N GLY A 146 9.74 -1.19 -6.06
CA GLY A 146 9.70 -2.52 -6.67
C GLY A 146 10.06 -3.63 -5.67
N ASN A 147 11.10 -3.42 -4.86
CA ASN A 147 11.56 -4.40 -3.87
C ASN A 147 10.54 -4.54 -2.73
N MET A 148 9.91 -3.45 -2.30
CA MET A 148 8.79 -3.51 -1.37
C MET A 148 7.68 -4.40 -1.94
N ILE A 149 7.27 -4.20 -3.20
CA ILE A 149 6.22 -5.01 -3.83
C ILE A 149 6.64 -6.48 -3.91
N ARG A 150 7.89 -6.74 -4.32
CA ARG A 150 8.48 -8.09 -4.38
C ARG A 150 8.34 -8.81 -3.05
N ASN A 151 8.85 -8.22 -1.98
CA ASN A 151 8.90 -8.89 -0.68
C ASN A 151 7.51 -9.03 -0.05
N SER A 152 6.64 -8.03 -0.23
CA SER A 152 5.33 -7.99 0.44
C SER A 152 4.25 -8.83 -0.23
N PHE A 153 4.38 -9.07 -1.53
CA PHE A 153 3.33 -9.71 -2.34
C PHE A 153 3.83 -10.87 -3.21
N LEU A 154 4.98 -10.77 -3.87
CA LEU A 154 5.48 -11.87 -4.72
C LEU A 154 6.11 -12.99 -3.90
N VAL A 155 6.83 -12.65 -2.83
CA VAL A 155 7.48 -13.63 -1.95
C VAL A 155 6.50 -14.11 -0.88
N ALA A 156 5.82 -13.19 -0.18
CA ALA A 156 5.01 -13.52 0.99
C ALA A 156 3.60 -14.06 0.68
N ARG A 157 3.14 -14.02 -0.58
CA ARG A 157 1.75 -14.32 -0.96
C ARG A 157 1.67 -14.99 -2.33
N THR A 158 0.56 -15.67 -2.58
CA THR A 158 0.32 -16.37 -3.84
C THR A 158 -0.64 -15.61 -4.76
N GLY A 159 -0.53 -15.84 -6.07
CA GLY A 159 -1.47 -15.30 -7.05
C GLY A 159 -1.12 -13.90 -7.57
N PHE A 160 0.09 -13.39 -7.32
CA PHE A 160 0.57 -12.09 -7.78
C PHE A 160 1.50 -12.17 -9.01
N GLU A 161 1.54 -13.31 -9.69
CA GLU A 161 2.42 -13.56 -10.86
C GLU A 161 2.18 -12.55 -11.99
N PHE A 162 0.98 -11.97 -12.06
CA PHE A 162 0.62 -10.95 -13.04
C PHE A 162 1.41 -9.63 -12.92
N VAL A 163 1.96 -9.31 -11.74
CA VAL A 163 2.76 -8.07 -11.52
C VAL A 163 4.27 -8.35 -11.56
N GLU A 164 4.67 -9.61 -11.52
CA GLU A 164 6.07 -10.03 -11.49
C GLU A 164 6.91 -9.43 -12.63
N PRO A 165 6.48 -9.40 -13.91
CA PRO A 165 7.29 -8.84 -14.98
C PRO A 165 7.62 -7.35 -14.77
N LEU A 166 6.65 -6.57 -14.28
CA LEU A 166 6.87 -5.15 -13.98
C LEU A 166 7.85 -5.00 -12.81
N VAL A 167 7.64 -5.75 -11.72
CA VAL A 167 8.49 -5.68 -10.53
C VAL A 167 9.92 -6.09 -10.87
N LYS A 168 10.11 -7.11 -11.71
CA LYS A 168 11.42 -7.56 -12.18
C LYS A 168 12.19 -6.43 -12.87
N ASP A 169 11.51 -5.62 -13.69
CA ASP A 169 12.14 -4.47 -14.35
C ASP A 169 12.42 -3.32 -13.38
N MET A 170 11.56 -3.11 -12.36
CA MET A 170 11.79 -2.10 -11.31
C MET A 170 13.00 -2.40 -10.43
N VAL A 171 13.31 -3.68 -10.20
CA VAL A 171 14.40 -4.14 -9.30
C VAL A 171 15.67 -4.56 -10.04
N GLN A 172 15.85 -4.12 -11.29
CA GLN A 172 17.07 -4.37 -12.06
C GLN A 172 18.31 -3.85 -11.32
N ASP A 173 19.40 -4.60 -11.37
CA ASP A 173 20.67 -4.20 -10.74
C ASP A 173 21.25 -2.94 -11.37
N ASP A 174 21.09 -2.81 -12.69
CA ASP A 174 21.46 -1.63 -13.44
C ASP A 174 20.37 -0.54 -13.31
N PRO A 175 20.64 0.59 -12.64
CA PRO A 175 19.65 1.64 -12.43
C PRO A 175 19.16 2.26 -13.75
N GLU A 176 19.96 2.25 -14.82
CA GLU A 176 19.56 2.79 -16.13
C GLU A 176 18.54 1.90 -16.86
N LYS A 177 18.46 0.62 -16.48
CA LYS A 177 17.48 -0.33 -17.03
C LYS A 177 16.14 -0.32 -16.30
N ARG A 178 16.04 0.42 -15.19
CA ARG A 178 14.79 0.53 -14.43
C ARG A 178 13.82 1.46 -15.17
N PRO A 179 12.53 1.12 -15.24
CA PRO A 179 11.53 2.01 -15.81
C PRO A 179 11.38 3.27 -14.94
N ASN A 180 11.10 4.41 -15.57
CA ASN A 180 10.69 5.60 -14.81
C ASN A 180 9.24 5.45 -14.30
N MET A 181 8.82 6.34 -13.39
CA MET A 181 7.48 6.21 -12.78
C MET A 181 6.31 6.47 -13.74
N ASP A 182 6.49 7.17 -14.86
CA ASP A 182 5.46 7.26 -15.90
C ASP A 182 5.27 5.90 -16.60
N GLU A 183 6.36 5.21 -16.91
CA GLU A 183 6.34 3.86 -17.49
C GLU A 183 5.78 2.82 -16.52
N VAL A 184 6.14 2.89 -15.23
CA VAL A 184 5.59 2.03 -14.17
C VAL A 184 4.07 2.17 -14.12
N ILE A 185 3.54 3.39 -14.08
CA ILE A 185 2.08 3.62 -14.07
C ILE A 185 1.43 3.07 -15.33
N LEU A 186 1.99 3.35 -16.51
CA LEU A 186 1.42 2.89 -17.77
C LEU A 186 1.33 1.37 -17.85
N ARG A 187 2.41 0.67 -17.45
CA ARG A 187 2.46 -0.80 -17.44
C ARG A 187 1.53 -1.37 -16.37
N PHE A 188 1.46 -0.75 -15.19
CA PHE A 188 0.57 -1.18 -14.11
C PHE A 188 -0.91 -1.07 -14.51
N GLU A 189 -1.33 0.04 -15.11
CA GLU A 189 -2.68 0.20 -15.66
C GLU A 189 -2.98 -0.82 -16.77
N GLY A 190 -1.98 -1.15 -17.59
CA GLY A 190 -2.08 -2.23 -18.57
C GLY A 190 -2.34 -3.60 -17.95
N ILE A 191 -1.66 -3.93 -16.85
CA ILE A 191 -1.87 -5.15 -16.08
C ILE A 191 -3.28 -5.18 -15.48
N ILE A 192 -3.73 -4.10 -14.85
CA ILE A 192 -5.07 -4.01 -14.23
C ILE A 192 -6.18 -4.32 -15.24
N LYS A 193 -6.07 -3.78 -16.46
CA LYS A 193 -7.08 -3.99 -17.52
C LYS A 193 -7.21 -5.45 -17.97
N GLN A 194 -6.19 -6.27 -17.74
CA GLN A 194 -6.20 -7.70 -18.09
C GLN A 194 -6.79 -8.57 -16.97
N LEU A 195 -6.94 -8.03 -15.75
CA LEU A 195 -7.49 -8.78 -14.63
C LEU A 195 -9.01 -8.86 -14.70
N SER A 196 -9.54 -10.08 -14.58
CA SER A 196 -10.99 -10.28 -14.50
C SER A 196 -11.55 -9.73 -13.19
N SER A 197 -12.82 -9.32 -13.19
CA SER A 197 -13.50 -8.95 -11.94
C SER A 197 -13.49 -10.08 -10.91
N TRP A 198 -13.45 -11.34 -11.34
CA TRP A 198 -13.35 -12.49 -10.45
C TRP A 198 -12.00 -12.55 -9.76
N LYS A 199 -10.90 -12.33 -10.49
CA LYS A 199 -9.54 -12.28 -9.92
C LYS A 199 -9.42 -11.12 -8.93
N LEU A 200 -9.88 -9.92 -9.30
CA LEU A 200 -9.85 -8.74 -8.43
C LEU A 200 -10.65 -8.95 -7.13
N ARG A 201 -11.76 -9.69 -7.19
CA ARG A 201 -12.57 -10.00 -5.99
C ARG A 201 -12.07 -11.22 -5.22
N SER A 202 -11.13 -12.00 -5.74
CA SER A 202 -10.65 -13.20 -5.05
C SER A 202 -9.85 -12.83 -3.80
N ARG A 203 -9.84 -13.76 -2.83
CA ARG A 203 -9.18 -13.57 -1.54
C ARG A 203 -7.66 -13.57 -1.71
N VAL A 204 -6.97 -12.71 -0.97
CA VAL A 204 -5.51 -12.79 -0.82
C VAL A 204 -5.18 -13.96 0.11
N ILE A 205 -4.30 -14.86 -0.35
CA ILE A 205 -3.88 -16.04 0.40
C ILE A 205 -2.45 -15.82 0.87
N ASN A 206 -2.23 -15.90 2.18
CA ASN A 206 -0.91 -15.85 2.78
C ASN A 206 -0.27 -17.26 2.77
N GLU A 207 1.06 -17.33 2.76
CA GLU A 207 1.81 -18.59 2.68
C GLU A 207 1.47 -19.62 3.80
N HIS A 208 0.96 -19.15 4.94
CA HIS A 208 0.58 -19.97 6.10
C HIS A 208 -0.93 -20.23 6.25
N ASP A 209 -1.73 -20.10 5.18
CA ASP A 209 -3.16 -20.44 5.26
C ASP A 209 -3.37 -21.97 5.31
N ASP A 210 -3.90 -22.48 6.41
CA ASP A 210 -4.23 -23.90 6.58
C ASP A 210 -5.24 -24.39 5.52
N ASN A 211 -4.95 -25.49 4.82
CA ASN A 211 -5.73 -25.97 3.66
C ASN A 211 -7.24 -26.17 3.92
N ILE A 212 -7.64 -26.69 5.08
CA ILE A 212 -9.06 -26.93 5.40
C ILE A 212 -9.77 -25.62 5.76
N LEU A 213 -9.16 -24.80 6.63
CA LEU A 213 -9.70 -23.50 7.01
C LEU A 213 -9.76 -22.56 5.79
N GLY A 214 -8.78 -22.67 4.89
CA GLY A 214 -8.71 -21.97 3.60
C GLY A 214 -9.89 -22.30 2.69
N PHE A 215 -10.32 -23.57 2.62
CA PHE A 215 -11.51 -23.96 1.84
C PHE A 215 -12.81 -23.35 2.41
N TYR A 216 -13.04 -23.45 3.73
CA TYR A 216 -14.20 -22.83 4.38
C TYR A 216 -14.20 -21.30 4.22
N ARG A 217 -13.04 -20.66 4.38
CA ARG A 217 -12.84 -19.23 4.09
C ARG A 217 -13.16 -18.90 2.64
N CYS A 218 -12.77 -19.74 1.69
CA CYS A 218 -13.05 -19.54 0.26
C CYS A 218 -14.57 -19.59 -0.03
N VAL A 219 -15.29 -20.59 0.50
CA VAL A 219 -16.74 -20.73 0.29
C VAL A 219 -17.50 -19.55 0.91
N THR A 220 -17.21 -19.22 2.17
CA THR A 220 -17.84 -18.09 2.86
C THR A 220 -17.51 -16.76 2.20
N HIS A 221 -16.27 -16.57 1.75
CA HIS A 221 -15.85 -15.40 0.98
C HIS A 221 -16.65 -15.27 -0.34
N TRP A 222 -16.77 -16.33 -1.13
CA TRP A 222 -17.51 -16.27 -2.39
C TRP A 222 -19.00 -16.01 -2.18
N ALA A 223 -19.63 -16.64 -1.19
CA ALA A 223 -21.02 -16.35 -0.83
C ALA A 223 -21.25 -14.84 -0.56
N ARG A 224 -20.31 -14.18 0.10
CA ARG A 224 -20.33 -12.72 0.34
C ARG A 224 -20.13 -11.93 -0.96
N ARG A 225 -19.16 -12.33 -1.80
CA ARG A 225 -18.82 -11.61 -3.03
C ARG A 225 -19.92 -11.68 -4.09
N PHE A 226 -20.70 -12.76 -4.16
CA PHE A 226 -21.88 -12.83 -5.02
C PHE A 226 -22.86 -11.69 -4.75
N SER A 227 -23.13 -11.36 -3.48
CA SER A 227 -23.98 -10.21 -3.10
C SER A 227 -23.43 -8.88 -3.62
N LEU A 228 -22.11 -8.66 -3.53
CA LEU A 228 -21.48 -7.42 -4.04
C LEU A 228 -21.50 -7.31 -5.57
N VAL A 229 -21.39 -8.44 -6.27
CA VAL A 229 -21.52 -8.52 -7.73
C VAL A 229 -22.94 -8.13 -8.15
N ILE A 230 -23.97 -8.70 -7.49
CA ILE A 230 -25.38 -8.35 -7.73
C ILE A 230 -25.62 -6.86 -7.49
N ARG A 231 -24.99 -6.29 -6.46
CA ARG A 231 -25.05 -4.85 -6.12
C ARG A 231 -24.17 -3.95 -7.00
N ARG A 232 -23.46 -4.50 -8.00
CA ARG A 232 -22.57 -3.77 -8.92
C ARG A 232 -21.48 -2.92 -8.23
N VAL A 233 -21.06 -3.31 -7.03
CA VAL A 233 -19.97 -2.63 -6.31
C VAL A 233 -18.65 -2.87 -7.04
N SER A 234 -17.79 -1.85 -7.22
CA SER A 234 -16.50 -2.00 -7.92
C SER A 234 -15.65 -3.15 -7.36
N ALA A 235 -14.87 -3.80 -8.22
CA ALA A 235 -13.93 -4.86 -7.83
C ALA A 235 -12.61 -4.29 -7.28
N ILE A 236 -12.27 -3.06 -7.68
CA ILE A 236 -11.18 -2.26 -7.10
C ILE A 236 -11.88 -1.17 -6.27
N PRO A 237 -11.79 -1.21 -4.94
CA PRO A 237 -12.41 -0.19 -4.10
C PRO A 237 -11.52 1.05 -4.18
N THR A 238 -11.97 2.09 -4.88
CA THR A 238 -11.23 3.35 -5.04
C THR A 238 -11.89 4.43 -4.16
N PRO A 239 -11.12 5.27 -3.44
CA PRO A 239 -11.66 6.39 -2.65
C PRO A 239 -12.56 7.35 -3.43
#